data_AF-A0A1I4QZJ8-F1
#
_entry.id   AF-A0A1I4QZJ8-F1
#
_cell.length_a   1.000
_cell.length_b   1.000
_cell.length_c   1.000
_cell.angle_alpha   90.00
_cell.angle_beta   90.00
_cell.angle_gamma   90.00
#
_symmetry.space_group_name_H-M   'P 1'
#
loop_
_entity.id
_entity.type
_entity.pdbx_description
1 polymer ?
#
loop_
_entity_poly.entity_id
_entity_poly.type
_entity_poly.pdbx_seq_one_letter_code
_entity_poly.pdbx_strand_id
1 'polypeptide(L)'
;MAMLLIRGRFKVEGGAKPDGDTLPFIPDDVDDWKLVPGDTPVVPKADGRASVRLEGIDALETHYGEEPHVEHQPRDLAHEAADELLKFLDFKTVLRDDDETVATVPDSVPGWILTRGADAYGRCVAFAGKGTPPVYSGYWTDVDEDLLKRTANHRLLLLGLAYPTFYSGLPFHLRELLAEAAEKAKASAKGVWKVDKTLDGVKVMGMASLTDDRTGVVILPKLFRRLKDYLDFTGTAPSLACFRAFLAGAPDEYRLPDSGRVHRGLHHIVEVTTDNTVKMTRPCKDIVFVEK
;
A
#
# COMPACT_ATOMS: atom_id res chain seq x y z
N MET A 1 -4.27 19.34 10.48
CA MET A 1 -3.58 18.40 11.40
C MET A 1 -2.23 18.14 10.80
N ALA A 2 -1.17 18.48 11.54
CA ALA A 2 0.18 18.50 11.00
C ALA A 2 0.83 17.11 10.93
N MET A 3 1.83 17.00 10.06
CA MET A 3 2.71 15.84 9.90
C MET A 3 4.16 16.29 10.09
N LEU A 4 4.97 15.41 10.66
CA LEU A 4 6.40 15.62 10.85
C LEU A 4 7.11 15.49 9.51
N LEU A 5 7.91 16.49 9.14
CA LEU A 5 8.81 16.40 8.01
C LEU A 5 10.15 15.79 8.43
N ILE A 6 10.59 14.77 7.69
CA ILE A 6 11.96 14.27 7.73
C ILE A 6 12.58 14.41 6.33
N ARG A 7 13.67 15.14 6.23
CA ARG A 7 14.46 15.27 4.99
C ARG A 7 15.51 14.17 4.92
N GLY A 8 15.80 13.70 3.71
CA GLY A 8 16.79 12.65 3.52
C GLY A 8 16.94 12.23 2.07
N ARG A 9 17.16 10.94 1.88
CA ARG A 9 17.30 10.32 0.55
C ARG A 9 16.61 8.98 0.50
N PHE A 10 15.99 8.69 -0.63
CA PHE A 10 15.55 7.35 -0.97
C PHE A 10 16.77 6.60 -1.52
N LYS A 11 17.06 5.41 -0.98
CA LYS A 11 18.27 4.65 -1.34
C LYS A 11 17.95 3.19 -1.63
N VAL A 12 17.96 2.85 -2.92
CA VAL A 12 17.66 1.50 -3.43
C VAL A 12 18.98 0.80 -3.71
N GLU A 13 19.54 0.16 -2.68
CA GLU A 13 20.79 -0.60 -2.72
C GLU A 13 20.68 -1.84 -1.82
N GLY A 14 21.49 -2.87 -2.09
CA GLY A 14 21.75 -3.97 -1.14
C GLY A 14 20.62 -4.99 -1.03
N GLY A 15 20.09 -5.42 -2.18
CA GLY A 15 19.00 -6.42 -2.23
C GLY A 15 17.62 -5.85 -1.89
N ALA A 16 17.44 -4.53 -2.01
CA ALA A 16 16.15 -3.91 -1.74
C ALA A 16 15.12 -4.31 -2.82
N LYS A 17 13.91 -4.63 -2.37
CA LYS A 17 12.78 -5.03 -3.21
C LYS A 17 11.63 -4.02 -3.09
N PRO A 18 11.84 -2.73 -3.45
CA PRO A 18 10.75 -1.76 -3.39
C PRO A 18 9.61 -2.19 -4.32
N ASP A 19 8.40 -2.06 -3.80
CA ASP A 19 7.15 -2.34 -4.50
C ASP A 19 6.40 -1.03 -4.80
N GLY A 20 5.11 -1.12 -5.14
CA GLY A 20 4.31 0.04 -5.51
C GLY A 20 3.91 0.96 -4.35
N ASP A 21 4.17 0.59 -3.09
CA ASP A 21 3.82 1.42 -1.92
C ASP A 21 4.85 1.39 -0.79
N THR A 22 6.00 0.76 -0.97
CA THR A 22 7.04 0.60 0.06
C THR A 22 8.44 0.81 -0.53
N LEU A 23 9.23 1.67 0.13
CA LEU A 23 10.59 1.98 -0.32
C LEU A 23 11.55 2.34 0.82
N PRO A 24 12.86 2.09 0.65
CA PRO A 24 13.88 2.45 1.64
C PRO A 24 14.17 3.95 1.68
N PHE A 25 14.30 4.49 2.90
CA PHE A 25 14.66 5.88 3.15
C PHE A 25 15.74 6.00 4.23
N ILE A 26 16.66 6.94 4.04
CA ILE A 26 17.69 7.31 5.02
C ILE A 26 17.54 8.82 5.27
N PRO A 27 17.24 9.26 6.51
CA PRO A 27 17.18 10.66 6.84
C PRO A 27 18.58 11.28 6.76
N ASP A 28 18.64 12.60 6.58
CA ASP A 28 19.93 13.31 6.62
C ASP A 28 20.55 13.28 8.02
N ASP A 29 19.71 13.29 9.06
CA ASP A 29 20.07 13.03 10.44
C ASP A 29 19.35 11.75 10.93
N VAL A 30 20.10 10.73 11.34
CA VAL A 30 19.54 9.46 11.82
C VAL A 30 18.72 9.64 13.09
N ASP A 31 19.00 10.68 13.89
CA ASP A 31 18.24 10.98 15.10
C ASP A 31 16.82 11.48 14.79
N ASP A 32 16.53 11.93 13.56
CA ASP A 32 15.18 12.31 13.15
C ASP A 32 14.18 11.14 13.24
N TRP A 33 14.65 9.89 13.18
CA TRP A 33 13.78 8.73 13.42
C TRP A 33 13.17 8.73 14.83
N LYS A 34 13.86 9.30 15.83
CA LYS A 34 13.36 9.42 17.21
C LYS A 34 12.27 10.47 17.35
N LEU A 35 12.11 11.35 16.36
CA LEU A 35 11.05 12.35 16.33
C LEU A 35 9.72 11.77 15.83
N VAL A 36 9.76 10.62 15.13
CA VAL A 36 8.55 9.98 14.61
C VAL A 36 7.63 9.62 15.79
N PRO A 37 6.40 10.16 15.82
CA PRO A 37 5.47 9.94 16.92
C PRO A 37 4.87 8.52 16.87
N GLY A 38 4.16 8.14 17.94
CA GLY A 38 3.44 6.86 18.03
C GLY A 38 4.09 5.89 19.00
N ASP A 39 3.36 4.81 19.30
CA ASP A 39 3.79 3.82 20.29
C ASP A 39 4.81 2.83 19.72
N THR A 40 4.75 2.59 18.40
CA THR A 40 5.71 1.74 17.70
C THR A 40 6.84 2.60 17.12
N PRO A 41 8.10 2.46 17.59
CA PRO A 41 9.21 3.24 17.06
C PRO A 41 9.63 2.72 15.69
N VAL A 42 10.14 3.63 14.84
CA VAL A 42 10.88 3.24 13.64
C VAL A 42 12.26 2.74 14.07
N VAL A 43 12.57 1.49 13.76
CA VAL A 43 13.88 0.88 14.07
C VAL A 43 14.71 0.80 12.79
N PRO A 44 15.63 1.75 12.55
CA PRO A 44 16.47 1.72 11.37
C PRO A 44 17.53 0.61 11.43
N LYS A 45 18.01 0.21 10.25
CA LYS A 45 19.21 -0.61 10.08
C LYS A 45 20.46 0.16 10.51
N ALA A 46 21.60 -0.54 10.61
CA ALA A 46 22.87 0.05 11.02
C ALA A 46 23.35 1.22 10.13
N ASP A 47 22.91 1.27 8.87
CA ASP A 47 23.18 2.36 7.91
C ASP A 47 22.19 3.53 8.02
N GLY A 48 21.31 3.53 9.03
CA GLY A 48 20.28 4.55 9.25
C GLY A 48 19.01 4.36 8.40
N ARG A 49 18.96 3.31 7.57
CA ARG A 49 17.84 3.07 6.65
C ARG A 49 16.66 2.43 7.35
N ALA A 50 15.46 2.93 7.08
CA ALA A 50 14.21 2.28 7.43
C ALA A 50 13.33 2.09 6.18
N SER A 51 12.37 1.18 6.30
CA SER A 51 11.31 1.01 5.30
C SER A 51 10.24 2.09 5.52
N VAL A 52 9.88 2.78 4.44
CA VAL A 52 8.75 3.72 4.41
C VAL A 52 7.62 3.08 3.62
N ARG A 53 6.46 2.94 4.24
CA ARG A 53 5.20 2.60 3.58
C ARG A 53 4.46 3.88 3.23
N LEU A 54 3.93 3.95 2.02
CA LEU A 54 3.19 5.10 1.53
C LEU A 54 1.81 5.17 2.21
N GLU A 55 1.56 6.29 2.89
CA GLU A 55 0.29 6.63 3.52
C GLU A 55 -0.87 6.69 2.52
N GLY A 56 -2.02 6.15 2.91
CA GLY A 56 -3.29 6.28 2.17
C GLY A 56 -3.42 5.47 0.87
N ILE A 57 -2.46 4.60 0.53
CA ILE A 57 -2.49 3.77 -0.68
C ILE A 57 -2.17 2.30 -0.37
N ASP A 58 -2.54 1.41 -1.29
CA ASP A 58 -2.18 -0.02 -1.29
C ASP A 58 -2.00 -0.44 -2.76
N ALA A 59 -0.76 -0.66 -3.17
CA ALA A 59 -0.43 -1.09 -4.54
C ALA A 59 -0.57 -2.61 -4.68
N LEU A 60 -0.66 -3.10 -5.93
CA LEU A 60 -0.70 -4.55 -6.16
C LEU A 60 0.58 -5.21 -5.62
N GLU A 61 0.41 -6.39 -5.02
CA GLU A 61 1.51 -7.12 -4.41
C GLU A 61 2.50 -7.63 -5.46
N THR A 62 3.78 -7.28 -5.33
CA THR A 62 4.88 -7.93 -6.07
C THR A 62 5.41 -9.15 -5.33
N HIS A 63 5.30 -9.15 -4.00
CA HIS A 63 5.71 -10.25 -3.13
C HIS A 63 5.02 -10.15 -1.76
N TYR A 64 4.20 -11.14 -1.42
CA TYR A 64 3.50 -11.22 -0.14
C TYR A 64 3.57 -12.62 0.45
N GLY A 65 3.95 -12.70 1.73
CA GLY A 65 4.13 -13.94 2.47
C GLY A 65 5.58 -14.18 2.88
N GLU A 66 5.83 -15.38 3.40
CA GLU A 66 7.17 -15.85 3.79
C GLU A 66 7.51 -17.10 2.97
N GLU A 67 8.80 -17.29 2.69
CA GLU A 67 9.29 -18.47 1.98
C GLU A 67 8.89 -19.78 2.70
N PRO A 68 8.47 -20.84 1.98
CA PRO A 68 8.39 -20.97 0.51
C PRO A 68 7.05 -20.51 -0.10
N HIS A 69 6.22 -19.77 0.63
CA HIS A 69 4.85 -19.37 0.27
C HIS A 69 4.76 -17.87 -0.05
N VAL A 70 5.67 -17.36 -0.88
CA VAL A 70 5.62 -15.98 -1.38
C VAL A 70 4.80 -15.95 -2.66
N GLU A 71 3.75 -15.13 -2.66
CA GLU A 71 2.82 -15.00 -3.78
C GLU A 71 2.70 -13.53 -4.20
N HIS A 72 2.15 -13.29 -5.39
CA HIS A 72 2.03 -11.95 -5.96
C HIS A 72 0.69 -11.79 -6.69
N GLN A 73 0.28 -10.56 -6.93
CA GLN A 73 -0.78 -10.26 -7.89
C GLN A 73 -0.17 -10.18 -9.31
N PRO A 74 -0.98 -10.12 -10.39
CA PRO A 74 -0.45 -10.01 -11.75
C PRO A 74 0.57 -8.88 -11.87
N ARG A 75 1.80 -9.23 -12.27
CA ARG A 75 2.98 -8.38 -12.07
C ARG A 75 2.97 -7.09 -12.88
N ASP A 76 2.42 -7.09 -14.09
CA ASP A 76 2.53 -5.93 -15.01
C ASP A 76 2.16 -4.60 -14.34
N LEU A 77 1.01 -4.54 -13.67
CA LEU A 77 0.54 -3.33 -12.99
C LEU A 77 1.23 -3.10 -11.62
N ALA A 78 1.67 -4.17 -10.96
CA ALA A 78 2.42 -4.08 -9.71
C ALA A 78 3.83 -3.48 -9.94
N HIS A 79 4.50 -3.95 -10.99
CA HIS A 79 5.77 -3.42 -11.47
C HIS A 79 5.61 -2.02 -12.03
N GLU A 80 4.56 -1.71 -12.80
CA GLU A 80 4.29 -0.34 -13.27
C GLU A 80 4.15 0.65 -12.10
N ALA A 81 3.49 0.25 -11.01
CA ALA A 81 3.37 1.06 -9.79
C ALA A 81 4.73 1.30 -9.14
N ALA A 82 5.52 0.24 -8.95
CA ALA A 82 6.84 0.33 -8.33
C ALA A 82 7.83 1.16 -9.17
N ASP A 83 7.81 1.00 -10.49
CA ASP A 83 8.69 1.72 -11.40
C ASP A 83 8.30 3.20 -11.49
N GLU A 84 7.00 3.52 -11.53
CA GLU A 84 6.55 4.91 -11.50
C GLU A 84 6.83 5.59 -10.16
N LEU A 85 6.77 4.86 -9.03
CA LEU A 85 7.20 5.39 -7.73
C LEU A 85 8.67 5.83 -7.78
N LEU A 86 9.57 4.97 -8.24
CA LEU A 86 10.99 5.28 -8.32
C LEU A 86 11.27 6.40 -9.33
N LYS A 87 10.66 6.34 -10.51
CA LYS A 87 10.76 7.38 -11.54
C LYS A 87 10.25 8.73 -11.05
N PHE A 88 9.13 8.75 -10.31
CA PHE A 88 8.60 9.98 -9.71
C PHE A 88 9.63 10.63 -8.79
N LEU A 89 10.37 9.83 -8.01
CA LEU A 89 11.41 10.29 -7.09
C LEU A 89 12.75 10.63 -7.77
N ASP A 90 12.80 10.65 -9.10
CA ASP A 90 13.96 10.99 -9.95
C ASP A 90 15.03 9.91 -10.13
N PHE A 91 14.75 8.65 -9.78
CA PHE A 91 15.56 7.53 -10.29
C PHE A 91 15.44 7.49 -11.82
N LYS A 92 16.58 7.44 -12.53
CA LYS A 92 16.63 7.55 -14.00
C LYS A 92 16.58 6.21 -14.69
N THR A 93 17.17 5.21 -14.05
CA THR A 93 17.14 3.82 -14.51
C THR A 93 16.70 2.96 -13.34
N VAL A 94 15.78 2.03 -13.61
CA VAL A 94 15.28 1.03 -12.68
C VAL A 94 15.43 -0.30 -13.39
N LEU A 95 16.17 -1.23 -12.79
CA LEU A 95 16.34 -2.59 -13.27
C LEU A 95 15.86 -3.52 -12.17
N ARG A 96 14.88 -4.36 -12.49
CA ARG A 96 14.27 -5.32 -11.58
C ARG A 96 14.67 -6.73 -12.00
N ASP A 97 15.26 -7.46 -11.07
CA ASP A 97 15.62 -8.87 -11.24
C ASP A 97 14.41 -9.78 -10.97
N ASP A 98 14.50 -11.03 -11.42
CA ASP A 98 13.44 -12.04 -11.27
C ASP A 98 13.05 -12.30 -9.81
N ASP A 99 13.96 -12.04 -8.87
CA ASP A 99 13.70 -12.18 -7.44
C ASP A 99 13.11 -10.91 -6.80
N GLU A 100 12.69 -9.92 -7.61
CA GLU A 100 12.17 -8.60 -7.21
C GLU A 100 13.22 -7.64 -6.62
N THR A 101 14.50 -8.02 -6.58
CA THR A 101 15.58 -7.08 -6.26
C THR A 101 15.66 -5.98 -7.31
N VAL A 102 15.87 -4.74 -6.86
CA VAL A 102 15.96 -3.57 -7.74
C VAL A 102 17.33 -2.92 -7.64
N ALA A 103 17.93 -2.66 -8.80
CA ALA A 103 19.08 -1.78 -8.98
C ALA A 103 18.64 -0.47 -9.65
N THR A 104 19.18 0.66 -9.19
CA THR A 104 18.81 1.98 -9.70
C THR A 104 20.02 2.83 -10.09
N VAL A 105 19.80 3.79 -11.00
CA VAL A 105 20.77 4.84 -11.33
C VAL A 105 20.09 6.21 -11.21
N PRO A 106 20.58 7.12 -10.35
CA PRO A 106 21.58 6.89 -9.29
C PRO A 106 21.06 5.87 -8.24
N ASP A 107 21.94 5.35 -7.39
CA ASP A 107 21.57 4.42 -6.29
C ASP A 107 20.74 5.08 -5.17
N SER A 108 20.75 6.41 -5.15
CA SER A 108 20.03 7.24 -4.20
C SER A 108 19.65 8.59 -4.79
N VAL A 109 18.50 9.10 -4.34
CA VAL A 109 17.95 10.40 -4.75
C VAL A 109 17.49 11.20 -3.52
N PRO A 110 17.71 12.53 -3.48
CA PRO A 110 17.26 13.35 -2.38
C PRO A 110 15.73 13.45 -2.36
N GLY A 111 15.17 13.55 -1.16
CA GLY A 111 13.74 13.69 -0.97
C GLY A 111 13.36 13.98 0.47
N TRP A 112 12.08 13.82 0.76
CA TRP A 112 11.53 14.04 2.09
C TRP A 112 10.30 13.18 2.29
N ILE A 113 9.99 12.93 3.56
CA ILE A 113 8.77 12.25 3.98
C ILE A 113 7.98 13.13 4.95
N LEU A 114 6.66 13.02 4.91
CA LEU A 114 5.74 13.58 5.90
C LEU A 114 5.04 12.43 6.62
N THR A 115 5.30 12.28 7.91
CA THR A 115 4.85 11.12 8.70
C THR A 115 4.08 11.51 9.95
N ARG A 116 3.22 10.60 10.40
CA ARG A 116 2.52 10.65 11.68
C ARG A 116 2.73 9.40 12.53
N GLY A 117 3.66 8.53 12.12
CA GLY A 117 4.03 7.36 12.91
C GLY A 117 4.51 6.19 12.08
N ALA A 118 4.62 5.05 12.76
CA ALA A 118 4.94 3.77 12.16
C ALA A 118 3.76 2.81 12.28
N ASP A 119 3.73 1.80 11.40
CA ASP A 119 2.80 0.69 11.55
C ASP A 119 3.27 -0.30 12.63
N ALA A 120 2.43 -1.29 12.92
CA ALA A 120 2.71 -2.34 13.91
C ALA A 120 4.00 -3.17 13.63
N TYR A 121 4.61 -3.04 12.44
CA TYR A 121 5.87 -3.68 12.07
C TYR A 121 7.07 -2.72 12.15
N GLY A 122 6.87 -1.49 12.64
CA GLY A 122 7.91 -0.47 12.76
C GLY A 122 8.28 0.17 11.42
N ARG A 123 7.49 -0.01 10.36
CA ARG A 123 7.68 0.71 9.09
C ARG A 123 7.12 2.10 9.22
N CYS A 124 7.89 3.11 8.85
CA CYS A 124 7.41 4.50 8.84
C CYS A 124 6.27 4.64 7.82
N VAL A 125 5.11 5.15 8.23
CA VAL A 125 3.99 5.43 7.32
C VAL A 125 4.04 6.91 6.95
N ALA A 126 4.15 7.22 5.66
CA ALA A 126 4.40 8.59 5.23
C ALA A 126 3.92 8.95 3.82
N PHE A 127 3.72 10.23 3.59
CA PHE A 127 3.75 10.79 2.24
C PHE A 127 5.20 10.98 1.79
N ALA A 128 5.55 10.49 0.60
CA ALA A 128 6.89 10.63 0.03
C ALA A 128 6.91 11.73 -1.03
N GLY A 129 7.87 12.66 -0.92
CA GLY A 129 8.03 13.76 -1.86
C GLY A 129 9.48 13.97 -2.29
N LYS A 130 9.65 14.76 -3.35
CA LYS A 130 10.95 15.13 -3.91
C LYS A 130 11.14 16.64 -3.99
N GLY A 131 12.36 17.06 -4.33
CA GLY A 131 12.74 18.46 -4.44
C GLY A 131 12.74 19.17 -3.07
N THR A 132 12.50 20.48 -3.07
CA THR A 132 12.55 21.30 -1.86
C THR A 132 11.45 20.90 -0.87
N PRO A 133 11.77 20.51 0.38
CA PRO A 133 10.75 20.21 1.39
C PRO A 133 9.93 21.46 1.77
N PRO A 134 8.68 21.30 2.23
CA PRO A 134 7.82 22.42 2.64
C PRO A 134 8.32 23.17 3.88
N VAL A 135 9.06 22.49 4.78
CA VAL A 135 9.64 23.04 6.01
C VAL A 135 11.04 22.45 6.26
N TYR A 136 11.69 22.77 7.37
CA TYR A 136 12.94 22.13 7.78
C TYR A 136 12.69 20.74 8.38
N SER A 137 13.69 19.84 8.31
CA SER A 137 13.62 18.52 8.97
C SER A 137 13.34 18.68 10.46
N GLY A 138 12.52 17.80 11.03
CA GLY A 138 12.09 17.86 12.43
C GLY A 138 10.93 18.82 12.71
N TYR A 139 10.48 19.61 11.72
CA TYR A 139 9.35 20.51 11.87
C TYR A 139 8.03 19.85 11.44
N TRP A 140 6.95 20.34 12.01
CA TRP A 140 5.60 19.94 11.68
C TRP A 140 4.99 20.91 10.68
N THR A 141 4.27 20.38 9.69
CA THR A 141 3.51 21.18 8.72
C THR A 141 2.14 20.57 8.49
N ASP A 142 1.12 21.41 8.31
CA ASP A 142 -0.15 20.94 7.77
C ASP A 142 0.03 20.51 6.31
N VAL A 143 -0.71 19.47 5.92
CA VAL A 143 -0.78 19.01 4.54
C VAL A 143 -2.07 19.52 3.92
N ASP A 144 -1.91 20.41 2.95
CA ASP A 144 -2.97 20.89 2.08
C ASP A 144 -2.97 20.14 0.74
N GLU A 145 -3.90 20.51 -0.14
CA GLU A 145 -4.04 19.88 -1.46
C GLU A 145 -2.79 20.06 -2.34
N ASP A 146 -2.17 21.24 -2.32
CA ASP A 146 -1.00 21.54 -3.15
C ASP A 146 0.22 20.75 -2.69
N LEU A 147 0.42 20.61 -1.38
CA LEU A 147 1.47 19.77 -0.81
C LEU A 147 1.20 18.28 -1.10
N LEU A 148 -0.04 17.82 -0.95
CA LEU A 148 -0.41 16.43 -1.24
C LEU A 148 -0.15 16.07 -2.71
N LYS A 149 -0.45 16.97 -3.65
CA LYS A 149 -0.19 16.79 -5.10
C LYS A 149 1.29 16.63 -5.44
N ARG A 150 2.20 17.06 -4.56
CA ARG A 150 3.65 16.91 -4.71
C ARG A 150 4.19 15.56 -4.23
N THR A 151 3.32 14.64 -3.82
CA THR A 151 3.70 13.35 -3.25
C THR A 151 3.53 12.20 -4.25
N ALA A 152 4.35 11.16 -4.09
CA ALA A 152 4.23 9.93 -4.86
C ALA A 152 2.88 9.26 -4.62
N ASN A 153 2.36 9.34 -3.39
CA ASN A 153 1.09 8.75 -2.98
C ASN A 153 -0.07 9.27 -3.85
N HIS A 154 -0.20 10.60 -3.96
CA HIS A 154 -1.21 11.21 -4.82
C HIS A 154 -0.97 10.89 -6.31
N ARG A 155 0.30 10.90 -6.75
CA ARG A 155 0.68 10.57 -8.13
C ARG A 155 0.21 9.18 -8.54
N LEU A 156 0.46 8.16 -7.71
CA LEU A 156 0.10 6.78 -7.97
C LEU A 156 -1.42 6.59 -8.04
N LEU A 157 -2.18 7.21 -7.14
CA LEU A 157 -3.65 7.17 -7.21
C LEU A 157 -4.19 7.86 -8.47
N LEU A 158 -3.65 9.02 -8.85
CA LEU A 158 -4.08 9.76 -10.04
C LEU A 158 -3.83 9.00 -11.35
N LEU A 159 -2.83 8.11 -11.34
CA LEU A 159 -2.53 7.20 -12.45
C LEU A 159 -3.30 5.87 -12.38
N GLY A 160 -3.99 5.60 -11.26
CA GLY A 160 -4.65 4.32 -11.05
C GLY A 160 -3.66 3.17 -10.83
N LEU A 161 -2.47 3.44 -10.30
CA LEU A 161 -1.44 2.43 -10.02
C LEU A 161 -1.50 1.88 -8.59
N ALA A 162 -2.40 2.41 -7.75
CA ALA A 162 -2.67 1.90 -6.42
C ALA A 162 -4.15 2.10 -6.07
N TYR A 163 -4.64 1.33 -5.10
CA TYR A 163 -5.97 1.53 -4.51
C TYR A 163 -5.88 2.56 -3.37
N PRO A 164 -6.89 3.44 -3.21
CA PRO A 164 -7.00 4.23 -1.99
C PRO A 164 -7.32 3.28 -0.83
N THR A 165 -6.47 3.29 0.19
CA THR A 165 -6.60 2.44 1.39
C THR A 165 -6.28 3.27 2.61
N PHE A 166 -7.29 3.52 3.43
CA PHE A 166 -7.22 4.54 4.46
C PHE A 166 -7.18 3.95 5.87
N TYR A 167 -6.37 4.57 6.72
CA TYR A 167 -6.30 4.28 8.15
C TYR A 167 -6.80 5.47 8.99
N SER A 168 -7.18 5.19 10.23
CA SER A 168 -7.89 6.14 11.10
C SER A 168 -7.07 7.37 11.49
N GLY A 169 -5.73 7.29 11.47
CA GLY A 169 -4.85 8.42 11.78
C GLY A 169 -4.66 9.39 10.60
N LEU A 170 -5.10 9.01 9.39
CA LEU A 170 -5.12 9.91 8.23
C LEU A 170 -6.35 10.84 8.30
N PRO A 171 -6.15 12.18 8.36
CA PRO A 171 -7.25 13.14 8.41
C PRO A 171 -8.28 12.96 7.31
N PHE A 172 -9.55 13.19 7.65
CA PHE A 172 -10.67 13.02 6.72
C PHE A 172 -10.50 13.79 5.40
N HIS A 173 -10.08 15.06 5.47
CA HIS A 173 -9.89 15.88 4.28
C HIS A 173 -8.80 15.33 3.33
N LEU A 174 -7.73 14.73 3.87
CA LEU A 174 -6.71 14.08 3.04
C LEU A 174 -7.23 12.80 2.40
N ARG A 175 -8.07 12.04 3.11
CA ARG A 175 -8.76 10.86 2.55
C ARG A 175 -9.67 11.24 1.40
N GLU A 176 -10.41 12.35 1.52
CA GLU A 176 -11.25 12.86 0.43
C GLU A 176 -10.40 13.23 -0.80
N LEU A 177 -9.32 13.98 -0.63
CA LEU A 177 -8.43 14.37 -1.73
C LEU A 177 -7.80 13.15 -2.45
N LEU A 178 -7.34 12.15 -1.70
CA LEU A 178 -6.82 10.90 -2.26
C LEU A 178 -7.91 10.09 -2.95
N ALA A 179 -9.10 10.00 -2.36
CA ALA A 179 -10.25 9.32 -2.96
C ALA A 179 -10.65 9.99 -4.29
N GLU A 180 -10.65 11.32 -4.36
CA GLU A 180 -10.90 12.05 -5.60
C GLU A 180 -9.87 11.74 -6.70
N ALA A 181 -8.59 11.63 -6.35
CA ALA A 181 -7.55 11.25 -7.31
C ALA A 181 -7.79 9.83 -7.86
N ALA A 182 -8.14 8.89 -6.99
CA ALA A 182 -8.47 7.52 -7.37
C ALA A 182 -9.73 7.45 -8.23
N GLU A 183 -10.79 8.21 -7.89
CA GLU A 183 -12.03 8.26 -8.69
C GLU A 183 -11.80 8.88 -10.07
N LYS A 184 -10.93 9.89 -10.19
CA LYS A 184 -10.52 10.44 -11.50
C LYS A 184 -9.82 9.38 -12.36
N ALA A 185 -8.94 8.58 -11.76
CA ALA A 185 -8.28 7.47 -12.45
C ALA A 185 -9.28 6.37 -12.85
N LYS A 186 -10.24 6.05 -11.97
CA LYS A 186 -11.30 5.07 -12.22
C LYS A 186 -12.23 5.50 -13.35
N ALA A 187 -12.73 6.74 -13.32
CA ALA A 187 -13.59 7.30 -14.37
C ALA A 187 -12.89 7.33 -15.74
N SER A 188 -11.56 7.42 -15.74
CA SER A 188 -10.73 7.39 -16.95
C SER A 188 -10.22 5.99 -17.32
N ALA A 189 -10.64 4.94 -16.60
CA ALA A 189 -10.16 3.57 -16.74
C ALA A 189 -8.62 3.49 -16.84
N LYS A 190 -7.91 4.03 -15.85
CA LYS A 190 -6.44 3.97 -15.78
C LYS A 190 -5.94 2.84 -14.87
N GLY A 191 -4.76 2.30 -15.18
CA GLY A 191 -4.08 1.28 -14.39
C GLY A 191 -4.99 0.14 -13.94
N VAL A 192 -5.03 -0.12 -12.63
CA VAL A 192 -5.84 -1.18 -12.00
C VAL A 192 -7.32 -1.08 -12.36
N TRP A 193 -7.86 0.12 -12.54
CA TRP A 193 -9.28 0.34 -12.80
C TRP A 193 -9.76 -0.16 -14.16
N LYS A 194 -8.84 -0.52 -15.08
CA LYS A 194 -9.19 -1.17 -16.36
C LYS A 194 -9.71 -2.59 -16.16
N VAL A 195 -9.23 -3.26 -15.12
CA VAL A 195 -9.35 -4.71 -14.94
C VAL A 195 -9.77 -5.09 -13.52
N ASP A 196 -9.95 -4.12 -12.61
CA ASP A 196 -10.39 -4.33 -11.23
C ASP A 196 -11.66 -5.19 -11.17
N LYS A 197 -11.62 -6.21 -10.30
CA LYS A 197 -12.74 -7.10 -10.02
C LYS A 197 -13.19 -7.08 -8.57
N THR A 198 -12.71 -6.13 -7.78
CA THR A 198 -13.01 -6.03 -6.34
C THR A 198 -14.51 -6.07 -6.04
N LEU A 199 -15.32 -5.36 -6.84
CA LEU A 199 -16.78 -5.28 -6.65
C LEU A 199 -17.57 -6.21 -7.59
N ASP A 200 -17.04 -6.50 -8.78
CA ASP A 200 -17.67 -7.39 -9.76
C ASP A 200 -17.71 -8.84 -9.29
N GLY A 201 -16.66 -9.24 -8.58
CA GLY A 201 -16.43 -10.58 -8.07
C GLY A 201 -15.51 -11.43 -8.94
N VAL A 202 -14.83 -12.36 -8.27
CA VAL A 202 -13.83 -13.27 -8.85
C VAL A 202 -14.12 -14.69 -8.43
N LYS A 203 -14.12 -15.59 -9.41
CA LYS A 203 -14.15 -17.03 -9.15
C LYS A 203 -12.77 -17.52 -8.75
N VAL A 204 -12.64 -18.02 -7.53
CA VAL A 204 -11.38 -18.56 -7.00
C VAL A 204 -11.33 -20.07 -7.24
N MET A 205 -10.39 -20.50 -8.07
CA MET A 205 -10.17 -21.92 -8.39
C MET A 205 -8.94 -22.50 -7.67
N GLY A 206 -8.22 -21.66 -6.91
CA GLY A 206 -6.95 -21.97 -6.27
C GLY A 206 -5.99 -20.78 -6.41
N MET A 207 -4.76 -20.90 -5.89
CA MET A 207 -3.80 -19.80 -5.84
C MET A 207 -3.52 -19.19 -7.23
N ALA A 208 -3.30 -20.03 -8.25
CA ALA A 208 -3.01 -19.58 -9.61
C ALA A 208 -4.11 -18.69 -10.23
N SER A 209 -5.37 -18.83 -9.80
CA SER A 209 -6.46 -17.93 -10.27
C SER A 209 -6.34 -16.50 -9.73
N LEU A 210 -5.50 -16.29 -8.71
CA LEU A 210 -5.18 -14.99 -8.14
C LEU A 210 -3.84 -14.47 -8.66
N THR A 211 -2.87 -15.36 -8.84
CA THR A 211 -1.44 -14.99 -8.96
C THR A 211 -0.88 -15.08 -10.37
N ASP A 212 -1.50 -15.82 -11.30
CA ASP A 212 -0.96 -15.95 -12.67
C ASP A 212 -0.85 -14.58 -13.37
N ASP A 213 0.29 -14.29 -13.98
CA ASP A 213 0.57 -12.97 -14.56
C ASP A 213 -0.36 -12.62 -15.74
N ARG A 214 -0.92 -13.62 -16.44
CA ARG A 214 -1.77 -13.40 -17.62
C ARG A 214 -3.26 -13.50 -17.32
N THR A 215 -3.63 -14.36 -16.38
CA THR A 215 -5.01 -14.77 -16.13
C THR A 215 -5.45 -14.57 -14.68
N GLY A 216 -4.52 -14.25 -13.79
CA GLY A 216 -4.79 -13.85 -12.41
C GLY A 216 -5.59 -12.56 -12.35
N VAL A 217 -6.01 -12.22 -11.13
CA VAL A 217 -7.03 -11.19 -10.93
C VAL A 217 -6.48 -9.95 -10.25
N VAL A 218 -6.94 -8.80 -10.74
CA VAL A 218 -6.68 -7.51 -10.13
C VAL A 218 -7.84 -7.19 -9.19
N ILE A 219 -7.55 -7.23 -7.89
CA ILE A 219 -8.47 -6.90 -6.80
C ILE A 219 -7.71 -6.10 -5.74
N LEU A 220 -8.43 -5.47 -4.80
CA LEU A 220 -7.84 -4.78 -3.65
C LEU A 220 -6.79 -5.66 -2.96
N PRO A 221 -5.54 -5.20 -2.75
CA PRO A 221 -4.47 -6.03 -2.19
C PRO A 221 -4.81 -6.58 -0.81
N LYS A 222 -5.55 -5.82 0.03
CA LYS A 222 -6.05 -6.35 1.30
C LYS A 222 -6.96 -7.57 1.18
N LEU A 223 -7.81 -7.64 0.15
CA LEU A 223 -8.63 -8.82 -0.11
C LEU A 223 -7.75 -9.98 -0.65
N PHE A 224 -6.82 -9.67 -1.56
CA PHE A 224 -5.85 -10.64 -2.06
C PHE A 224 -5.06 -11.30 -0.92
N ARG A 225 -4.46 -10.51 -0.03
CA ARG A 225 -3.72 -11.01 1.14
C ARG A 225 -4.55 -11.99 1.98
N ARG A 226 -5.84 -11.70 2.21
CA ARG A 226 -6.72 -12.60 2.96
C ARG A 226 -7.07 -13.89 2.22
N LEU A 227 -7.28 -13.81 0.90
CA LEU A 227 -7.49 -14.99 0.08
C LEU A 227 -6.24 -15.87 0.06
N LYS A 228 -5.07 -15.26 -0.14
CA LYS A 228 -3.76 -15.92 -0.09
C LYS A 228 -3.56 -16.62 1.26
N ASP A 229 -3.69 -15.88 2.37
CA ASP A 229 -3.55 -16.43 3.73
C ASP A 229 -4.50 -17.63 3.96
N TYR A 230 -5.75 -17.53 3.50
CA TYR A 230 -6.74 -18.60 3.62
C TYR A 230 -6.37 -19.83 2.78
N LEU A 231 -5.95 -19.63 1.53
CA LEU A 231 -5.59 -20.73 0.64
C LEU A 231 -4.37 -21.50 1.17
N ASP A 232 -3.35 -20.79 1.68
CA ASP A 232 -2.21 -21.42 2.35
C ASP A 232 -2.64 -22.24 3.56
N PHE A 233 -3.58 -21.72 4.35
CA PHE A 233 -4.10 -22.43 5.53
C PHE A 233 -4.90 -23.70 5.16
N THR A 234 -5.68 -23.65 4.07
CA THR A 234 -6.56 -24.77 3.66
C THR A 234 -5.89 -25.80 2.75
N GLY A 235 -4.74 -25.47 2.16
CA GLY A 235 -4.01 -26.36 1.25
C GLY A 235 -4.67 -26.52 -0.11
N THR A 236 -4.61 -27.73 -0.68
CA THR A 236 -4.93 -27.97 -2.10
C THR A 236 -6.41 -28.08 -2.43
N ALA A 237 -7.31 -27.93 -1.45
CA ALA A 237 -8.76 -27.95 -1.67
C ALA A 237 -9.31 -26.51 -1.75
N PRO A 238 -9.67 -25.98 -2.94
CA PRO A 238 -9.96 -24.56 -3.15
C PRO A 238 -11.36 -24.13 -2.66
N SER A 239 -11.93 -24.81 -1.65
CA SER A 239 -13.26 -24.46 -1.15
C SER A 239 -13.21 -23.17 -0.35
N LEU A 240 -14.03 -22.19 -0.74
CA LEU A 240 -14.21 -20.94 0.01
C LEU A 240 -15.37 -21.01 1.02
N ALA A 241 -15.94 -22.19 1.27
CA ALA A 241 -17.07 -22.35 2.19
C ALA A 241 -16.78 -21.78 3.60
N CYS A 242 -15.53 -21.90 4.07
CA CYS A 242 -15.09 -21.39 5.37
C CYS A 242 -14.43 -20.00 5.30
N PHE A 243 -14.30 -19.40 4.11
CA PHE A 243 -13.56 -18.15 3.96
C PHE A 243 -14.19 -17.00 4.75
N ARG A 244 -15.52 -16.88 4.76
CA ARG A 244 -16.19 -15.86 5.58
C ARG A 244 -15.96 -16.05 7.08
N ALA A 245 -15.89 -17.29 7.56
CA ALA A 245 -15.59 -17.57 8.96
C ALA A 245 -14.13 -17.24 9.30
N PHE A 246 -13.19 -17.54 8.40
CA PHE A 246 -11.79 -17.11 8.49
C PHE A 246 -11.68 -15.58 8.59
N LEU A 247 -12.39 -14.85 7.72
CA LEU A 247 -12.42 -13.38 7.76
C LEU A 247 -13.03 -12.81 9.05
N ALA A 248 -13.93 -13.53 9.71
CA ALA A 248 -14.49 -13.11 11.01
C ALA A 248 -13.49 -13.24 12.16
N GLY A 249 -12.57 -14.21 12.07
CA GLY A 249 -11.46 -14.38 13.02
C GLY A 249 -10.28 -13.43 12.77
N ALA A 250 -10.15 -12.91 11.54
CA ALA A 250 -9.07 -12.01 11.16
C ALA A 250 -9.09 -10.68 11.95
N PRO A 251 -7.91 -10.10 12.27
CA PRO A 251 -7.81 -8.94 13.15
C PRO A 251 -8.06 -7.61 12.41
N ASP A 252 -8.80 -7.61 11.30
CA ASP A 252 -9.10 -6.39 10.55
C ASP A 252 -10.20 -5.60 11.25
N GLU A 253 -9.91 -4.38 11.66
CA GLU A 253 -10.91 -3.49 12.25
C GLU A 253 -11.05 -2.26 11.35
N TYR A 254 -12.29 -1.83 11.11
CA TYR A 254 -12.57 -0.71 10.22
C TYR A 254 -13.90 -0.03 10.54
N ARG A 255 -14.08 1.16 9.98
CA ARG A 255 -15.31 1.94 9.99
C ARG A 255 -15.78 2.19 8.57
N LEU A 256 -17.09 2.33 8.41
CA LEU A 256 -17.73 2.74 7.15
C LEU A 256 -18.40 4.12 7.35
N PRO A 257 -18.49 4.97 6.31
CA PRO A 257 -19.12 6.29 6.41
C PRO A 257 -20.54 6.27 6.96
N ASP A 258 -21.30 5.21 6.64
CA ASP A 258 -22.69 5.01 7.04
C ASP A 258 -22.85 4.46 8.46
N SER A 259 -21.76 4.02 9.09
CA SER A 259 -21.78 3.48 10.44
C SER A 259 -20.62 4.01 11.26
N GLY A 260 -20.93 4.84 12.27
CA GLY A 260 -19.96 5.26 13.28
C GLY A 260 -19.44 4.14 14.19
N ARG A 261 -19.73 2.87 13.86
CA ARG A 261 -19.34 1.67 14.60
C ARG A 261 -18.07 1.08 13.99
N VAL A 262 -17.22 0.53 14.85
CA VAL A 262 -16.10 -0.30 14.42
C VAL A 262 -16.63 -1.70 14.12
N HIS A 263 -16.32 -2.20 12.93
CA HIS A 263 -16.55 -3.58 12.51
C HIS A 263 -15.25 -4.37 12.66
N ARG A 264 -15.36 -5.64 13.08
CA ARG A 264 -14.23 -6.55 13.18
C ARG A 264 -14.39 -7.70 12.19
N GLY A 265 -13.34 -7.95 11.41
CA GLY A 265 -13.30 -8.95 10.36
C GLY A 265 -13.99 -8.50 9.07
N LEU A 266 -13.36 -8.76 7.92
CA LEU A 266 -13.86 -8.33 6.60
C LEU A 266 -15.14 -9.08 6.15
N HIS A 267 -15.56 -10.12 6.87
CA HIS A 267 -16.76 -10.92 6.56
C HIS A 267 -18.07 -10.12 6.48
N HIS A 268 -18.12 -8.91 7.07
CA HIS A 268 -19.27 -8.00 6.96
C HIS A 268 -19.33 -7.27 5.60
N ILE A 269 -18.22 -7.17 4.88
CA ILE A 269 -18.13 -6.49 3.57
C ILE A 269 -17.59 -7.40 2.46
N VAL A 270 -17.49 -8.70 2.71
CA VAL A 270 -17.08 -9.71 1.73
C VAL A 270 -18.18 -10.76 1.61
N GLU A 271 -18.65 -10.95 0.37
CA GLU A 271 -19.58 -11.99 -0.02
C GLU A 271 -18.83 -13.13 -0.71
N VAL A 272 -19.28 -14.35 -0.45
CA VAL A 272 -18.79 -15.58 -1.08
C VAL A 272 -20.01 -16.37 -1.55
N THR A 273 -20.08 -16.67 -2.82
CA THR A 273 -21.15 -17.50 -3.40
C THR A 273 -20.80 -18.99 -3.31
N THR A 274 -21.79 -19.85 -3.57
CA THR A 274 -21.61 -21.32 -3.54
C THR A 274 -20.66 -21.85 -4.62
N ASP A 275 -20.38 -21.08 -5.67
CA ASP A 275 -19.46 -21.43 -6.75
C ASP A 275 -18.06 -20.83 -6.58
N ASN A 276 -17.70 -20.45 -5.34
CA ASN A 276 -16.43 -19.82 -4.96
C ASN A 276 -16.17 -18.44 -5.62
N THR A 277 -17.22 -17.68 -5.92
CA THR A 277 -17.08 -16.29 -6.36
C THR A 277 -17.01 -15.37 -5.14
N VAL A 278 -15.97 -14.54 -5.05
CA VAL A 278 -15.72 -13.59 -3.96
C VAL A 278 -15.81 -12.18 -4.47
N LYS A 279 -16.50 -11.30 -3.74
CA LYS A 279 -16.51 -9.85 -4.00
C LYS A 279 -16.57 -9.06 -2.71
N MET A 280 -16.10 -7.82 -2.77
CA MET A 280 -16.42 -6.83 -1.74
C MET A 280 -17.78 -6.20 -2.02
N THR A 281 -18.48 -5.79 -0.96
CA THR A 281 -19.77 -5.09 -1.07
C THR A 281 -19.64 -3.57 -0.90
N ARG A 282 -18.43 -3.08 -0.62
CA ARG A 282 -18.12 -1.67 -0.43
C ARG A 282 -16.87 -1.29 -1.21
N PRO A 283 -16.83 -0.11 -1.86
CA PRO A 283 -15.63 0.36 -2.52
C PRO A 283 -14.54 0.66 -1.48
N CYS A 284 -13.27 0.50 -1.86
CA CYS A 284 -12.15 0.67 -0.94
C CYS A 284 -12.05 2.06 -0.30
N LYS A 285 -12.42 3.12 -1.04
CA LYS A 285 -12.44 4.51 -0.53
C LYS A 285 -13.39 4.72 0.66
N ASP A 286 -14.40 3.88 0.81
CA ASP A 286 -15.38 3.96 1.89
C ASP A 286 -14.91 3.20 3.14
N ILE A 287 -13.74 2.56 3.10
CA ILE A 287 -13.27 1.71 4.20
C ILE A 287 -12.14 2.44 4.92
N VAL A 288 -12.32 2.66 6.22
CA VAL A 288 -11.32 3.31 7.06
C VAL A 288 -10.87 2.30 8.11
N PHE A 289 -9.69 1.72 7.91
CA PHE A 289 -9.10 0.78 8.84
C PHE A 289 -8.68 1.46 10.13
N VAL A 290 -8.79 0.75 11.24
CA VAL A 290 -8.28 1.20 12.54
C VAL A 290 -6.77 0.93 12.55
N GLU A 291 -5.99 1.93 12.94
CA GLU A 291 -4.54 1.78 13.15
C GLU A 291 -4.26 0.81 14.29
N LYS A 292 -3.10 0.14 14.20
CA LYS A 292 -2.65 -0.84 15.18
C LYS A 292 -1.32 -0.40 15.76
#